data_AF-A0A3R9FU51-F1
#
_entry.id   AF-A0A3R9FU51-F1
#
_cell.length_a   1.000
_cell.length_b   1.000
_cell.length_c   1.000
_cell.angle_alpha   90.00
_cell.angle_beta   90.00
_cell.angle_gamma   90.00
#
_symmetry.space_group_name_H-M   'P 1'
#
loop_
_entity.id
_entity.type
_entity.pdbx_description
1 polymer ?
#
loop_
_entity_poly.entity_id
_entity_poly.type
_entity_poly.pdbx_seq_one_letter_code
_entity_poly.pdbx_strand_id
1 'polypeptide(L)'
;MKYGLIVAVIAVVALFYFMSQSNKADAERLKQAEIAHQQKLESEKAAGLNKEYGGSPIKEETINKVVDAKMEKTVEVTPKQAQELNKIILEWTDAATVAGATGRIALSQPVAKMQEIKRNISTKKYQGCAESTRLLYVDAMTTNVDAYLEFMKGEEHEIQAATLMTDYEKQLEMAEREQKNCAILQ
;
A
#
# COMPACT_ATOMS: atom_id res chain seq x y z
N MET A 1 16.86 -62.57 -36.05
CA MET A 1 16.73 -61.96 -34.70
C MET A 1 17.77 -60.89 -34.35
N LYS A 2 18.78 -60.58 -35.19
CA LYS A 2 19.79 -59.53 -34.85
C LYS A 2 19.34 -58.09 -35.13
N TYR A 3 18.52 -57.85 -36.16
CA TYR A 3 18.08 -56.49 -36.55
C TYR A 3 16.84 -55.98 -35.81
N GLY A 4 16.02 -56.87 -35.22
CA GLY A 4 14.82 -56.47 -34.48
C GLY A 4 15.14 -55.73 -33.17
N LEU A 5 16.22 -56.12 -32.49
CA LEU A 5 16.71 -55.46 -31.28
C LEU A 5 17.22 -54.04 -31.57
N ILE A 6 17.89 -53.83 -32.71
CA ILE A 6 18.41 -52.52 -33.11
C ILE A 6 17.26 -51.55 -33.40
N VAL A 7 16.23 -52.00 -34.13
CA VAL A 7 15.04 -51.16 -34.41
C VAL A 7 14.29 -50.80 -33.13
N ALA A 8 14.17 -51.73 -32.18
CA ALA A 8 13.54 -51.46 -30.89
C ALA A 8 14.31 -50.42 -30.06
N VAL A 9 15.65 -50.49 -30.03
CA VAL A 9 16.49 -49.50 -29.32
C VAL A 9 16.37 -48.11 -29.96
N ILE A 10 16.37 -48.02 -31.29
CA ILE A 10 16.20 -46.74 -32.00
C ILE A 10 14.83 -46.13 -31.70
N ALA A 11 13.77 -46.95 -31.67
CA ALA A 11 12.42 -46.49 -31.33
C ALA A 11 12.33 -45.95 -29.89
N VAL A 12 12.96 -46.62 -28.92
CA VAL A 12 13.00 -46.17 -27.53
C VAL A 12 13.77 -44.86 -27.40
N VAL A 13 14.92 -44.72 -28.05
CA VAL A 13 15.71 -43.48 -28.04
C VAL A 13 14.94 -42.31 -28.67
N ALA A 14 14.24 -42.55 -29.78
CA ALA A 14 13.40 -41.55 -30.42
C ALA A 14 12.24 -41.10 -29.53
N LEU A 15 11.57 -42.03 -28.84
CA LEU A 15 10.50 -41.74 -27.88
C LEU A 15 11.01 -40.93 -26.68
N PHE A 16 12.17 -41.30 -26.11
CA PHE A 16 12.78 -40.56 -25.01
C PHE A 16 13.22 -39.14 -25.41
N TYR A 17 13.77 -38.98 -26.62
CA TYR A 17 14.14 -37.67 -27.15
C TYR A 17 12.90 -36.77 -27.32
N PHE A 18 11.84 -37.30 -27.90
CA PHE A 18 10.58 -36.58 -28.09
C PHE A 18 9.93 -36.20 -26.74
N MET A 19 9.91 -37.12 -25.78
CA MET A 19 9.36 -36.89 -24.44
C MET A 19 10.16 -35.82 -23.65
N SER A 20 11.49 -35.84 -23.76
CA SER A 20 12.37 -34.83 -23.15
C SER A 20 12.18 -33.44 -23.76
N GLN A 21 11.98 -33.36 -25.08
CA GLN A 21 11.75 -32.09 -25.77
C GLN A 21 10.36 -31.51 -25.43
N SER A 22 9.33 -32.34 -25.33
CA SER A 22 7.97 -31.92 -24.92
C SER A 22 7.95 -31.35 -23.50
N ASN A 23 8.58 -32.04 -22.54
CA ASN A 23 8.63 -31.58 -21.15
C ASN A 23 9.31 -30.19 -21.00
N LYS A 24 10.30 -29.87 -21.84
CA LYS A 24 10.95 -28.55 -21.84
C LYS A 24 10.00 -27.47 -22.37
N ALA A 25 9.31 -27.74 -23.47
CA ALA A 25 8.34 -26.82 -24.05
C ALA A 25 7.19 -26.53 -23.07
N ASP A 26 6.67 -27.56 -22.40
CA ASP A 26 5.59 -27.40 -21.41
C ASP A 26 6.05 -26.58 -20.19
N ALA A 27 7.28 -26.79 -19.71
CA ALA A 27 7.86 -25.99 -18.63
C ALA A 27 8.05 -24.51 -19.02
N GLU A 28 8.47 -24.23 -20.26
CA GLU A 28 8.60 -22.86 -20.76
C GLU A 28 7.23 -22.18 -20.91
N ARG A 29 6.20 -22.91 -21.38
CA ARG A 29 4.84 -22.38 -21.50
C ARG A 29 4.20 -22.11 -20.15
N LEU A 30 4.43 -22.96 -19.15
CA LEU A 30 3.98 -22.72 -17.78
C LEU A 30 4.64 -21.46 -17.20
N LYS A 31 5.96 -21.30 -17.36
CA LYS A 31 6.68 -20.08 -16.94
C LYS A 31 6.18 -18.84 -17.66
N GLN A 32 5.93 -18.92 -18.97
CA GLN A 32 5.36 -17.81 -19.73
C GLN A 32 3.94 -17.47 -19.28
N ALA A 33 3.12 -18.47 -18.97
CA ALA A 33 1.78 -18.28 -18.44
C ALA A 33 1.80 -17.64 -17.05
N GLU A 34 2.74 -18.03 -16.19
CA GLU A 34 2.94 -17.44 -14.86
C GLU A 34 3.41 -15.98 -14.96
N ILE A 35 4.40 -15.68 -15.80
CA ILE A 35 4.85 -14.31 -16.06
C ILE A 35 3.72 -13.46 -16.65
N ALA A 36 2.98 -13.97 -17.64
CA ALA A 36 1.85 -13.26 -18.24
C ALA A 36 0.72 -13.03 -17.23
N HIS A 37 0.45 -14.00 -16.35
CA HIS A 37 -0.52 -13.85 -15.28
C HIS A 37 -0.07 -12.79 -14.27
N GLN A 38 1.20 -12.78 -13.88
CA GLN A 38 1.76 -11.82 -12.94
C GLN A 38 1.80 -10.41 -13.52
N GLN A 39 2.23 -10.25 -14.77
CA GLN A 39 2.15 -8.98 -15.51
C GLN A 39 0.72 -8.48 -15.64
N LYS A 40 -0.25 -9.39 -15.88
CA LYS A 40 -1.66 -9.02 -15.94
C LYS A 40 -2.14 -8.51 -14.57
N LEU A 41 -1.79 -9.20 -13.48
CA LEU A 41 -2.14 -8.80 -12.12
C LEU A 41 -1.54 -7.42 -11.75
N GLU A 42 -0.27 -7.19 -12.10
CA GLU A 42 0.40 -5.90 -11.91
C GLU A 42 -0.26 -4.80 -12.76
N SER A 43 -0.65 -5.09 -14.00
CA SER A 43 -1.34 -4.14 -14.88
C SER A 43 -2.75 -3.79 -14.39
N GLU A 44 -3.49 -4.78 -13.88
CA GLU A 44 -4.82 -4.58 -13.29
C GLU A 44 -4.74 -3.83 -11.96
N LYS A 45 -3.69 -4.11 -11.16
CA LYS A 45 -3.35 -3.35 -9.95
C LYS A 45 -3.02 -1.90 -10.30
N ALA A 46 -2.13 -1.64 -11.24
CA ALA A 46 -1.77 -0.28 -11.67
C ALA A 46 -2.96 0.49 -12.25
N ALA A 47 -3.82 -0.17 -13.03
CA ALA A 47 -5.06 0.42 -13.55
C ALA A 47 -6.09 0.71 -12.45
N GLY A 48 -6.25 -0.18 -11.47
CA GLY A 48 -7.09 0.02 -10.30
C GLY A 48 -6.59 1.17 -9.43
N LEU A 49 -5.27 1.23 -9.17
CA LEU A 49 -4.59 2.33 -8.48
C LEU A 49 -4.80 3.66 -9.17
N ASN A 50 -4.56 3.74 -10.48
CA ASN A 50 -4.72 4.98 -11.23
C ASN A 50 -6.19 5.41 -11.29
N LYS A 51 -7.14 4.47 -11.16
CA LYS A 51 -8.56 4.78 -11.08
C LYS A 51 -9.01 5.25 -9.69
N GLU A 52 -8.44 4.70 -8.61
CA GLU A 52 -8.82 5.00 -7.22
C GLU A 52 -8.02 6.17 -6.63
N TYR A 53 -6.74 6.30 -7.01
CA TYR A 53 -5.76 7.27 -6.51
C TYR A 53 -5.07 8.07 -7.63
N GLY A 54 -5.47 7.94 -8.89
CA GLY A 54 -4.84 8.70 -9.98
C GLY A 54 -5.00 10.21 -9.81
N GLY A 55 -3.89 10.95 -9.91
CA GLY A 55 -3.86 12.39 -9.64
C GLY A 55 -3.95 12.75 -8.14
N SER A 56 -3.94 11.75 -7.25
CA SER A 56 -3.86 11.95 -5.81
C SER A 56 -2.45 12.33 -5.37
N PRO A 57 -2.31 13.15 -4.31
CA PRO A 57 -1.02 13.42 -3.67
C PRO A 57 -0.44 12.23 -2.86
N ILE A 58 -1.09 11.06 -2.81
CA ILE A 58 -0.56 9.89 -2.08
C ILE A 58 0.70 9.36 -2.75
N LYS A 59 1.72 9.04 -1.96
CA LYS A 59 2.98 8.47 -2.48
C LYS A 59 2.77 7.09 -3.09
N GLU A 60 3.33 6.85 -4.29
CA GLU A 60 3.23 5.57 -5.02
C GLU A 60 3.61 4.35 -4.16
N GLU A 61 4.63 4.48 -3.32
CA GLU A 61 5.03 3.45 -2.35
C GLU A 61 3.90 3.09 -1.38
N THR A 62 3.20 4.09 -0.85
CA THR A 62 2.05 3.90 0.04
C THR A 62 0.94 3.16 -0.70
N ILE A 63 0.67 3.51 -1.96
CA ILE A 63 -0.40 2.86 -2.72
C ILE A 63 -0.06 1.39 -3.01
N ASN A 64 1.20 1.08 -3.31
CA ASN A 64 1.65 -0.31 -3.47
C ASN A 64 1.40 -1.15 -2.22
N LYS A 65 1.75 -0.60 -1.04
CA LYS A 65 1.51 -1.25 0.26
C LYS A 65 0.02 -1.40 0.58
N VAL A 66 -0.80 -0.40 0.26
CA VAL A 66 -2.26 -0.46 0.44
C VAL A 66 -2.86 -1.62 -0.35
N VAL A 67 -2.43 -1.81 -1.60
CA VAL A 67 -2.95 -2.95 -2.38
C VAL A 67 -2.44 -4.28 -1.85
N ASP A 68 -1.18 -4.37 -1.46
CA ASP A 68 -0.67 -5.62 -0.88
C ASP A 68 -1.45 -5.99 0.39
N ALA A 69 -1.78 -5.00 1.23
CA ALA A 69 -2.62 -5.17 2.41
C ALA A 69 -4.05 -5.62 2.06
N LYS A 70 -4.66 -5.11 0.99
CA LYS A 70 -5.99 -5.53 0.51
C LYS A 70 -6.00 -6.95 -0.06
N MET A 71 -4.87 -7.43 -0.58
CA MET A 71 -4.72 -8.75 -1.20
C MET A 71 -4.26 -9.83 -0.21
N GLU A 72 -3.74 -9.45 0.96
CA GLU A 72 -3.39 -10.38 2.02
C GLU A 72 -4.64 -11.12 2.51
N LYS A 73 -4.53 -12.45 2.61
CA LYS A 73 -5.61 -13.33 3.08
C LYS A 73 -6.05 -12.87 4.47
N THR A 74 -7.34 -12.60 4.63
CA THR A 74 -7.97 -12.08 5.86
C THR A 74 -7.63 -12.94 7.07
N VAL A 75 -6.60 -12.55 7.81
CA VAL A 75 -6.52 -12.84 9.24
C VAL A 75 -7.35 -11.75 9.91
N GLU A 76 -8.26 -12.16 10.79
CA GLU A 76 -9.22 -11.24 11.41
C GLU A 76 -8.51 -10.19 12.25
N VAL A 77 -8.69 -8.92 11.88
CA VAL A 77 -8.41 -7.79 12.76
C VAL A 77 -9.30 -7.95 13.99
N THR A 78 -8.69 -8.02 15.17
CA THR A 78 -9.48 -8.13 16.41
C THR A 78 -10.21 -6.82 16.71
N PRO A 79 -11.39 -6.85 17.37
CA PRO A 79 -12.07 -5.63 17.81
C PRO A 79 -11.18 -4.71 18.66
N LYS A 80 -10.26 -5.28 19.43
CA LYS A 80 -9.28 -4.51 20.23
C LYS A 80 -8.29 -3.73 19.35
N GLN A 81 -7.79 -4.35 18.28
CA GLN A 81 -6.90 -3.68 17.32
C GLN A 81 -7.63 -2.58 16.54
N ALA A 82 -8.90 -2.81 16.18
CA ALA A 82 -9.74 -1.80 15.56
C ALA A 82 -9.96 -0.59 16.48
N GLN A 83 -10.30 -0.84 17.76
CA GLN A 83 -10.43 0.21 18.78
C GLN A 83 -9.11 0.98 18.99
N GLU A 84 -7.98 0.28 19.00
CA GLU A 84 -6.66 0.93 19.11
C GLU A 84 -6.39 1.85 17.92
N LEU A 85 -6.65 1.40 16.69
CA LEU A 85 -6.47 2.22 15.49
C LEU A 85 -7.37 3.46 15.53
N ASN A 86 -8.66 3.29 15.79
CA ASN A 86 -9.61 4.40 15.87
C ASN A 86 -9.24 5.40 16.96
N LYS A 87 -8.74 4.91 18.10
CA LYS A 87 -8.27 5.78 19.18
C LYS A 87 -7.09 6.64 18.72
N ILE A 88 -6.10 6.05 18.04
CA ILE A 88 -4.93 6.81 17.57
C ILE A 88 -5.34 7.84 16.50
N ILE A 89 -6.28 7.48 15.61
CA ILE A 89 -6.84 8.42 14.61
C ILE A 89 -7.55 9.59 15.30
N LEU A 90 -8.34 9.33 16.36
CA LEU A 90 -8.99 10.39 17.12
C LEU A 90 -7.97 11.29 17.83
N GLU A 91 -6.97 10.71 18.49
CA GLU A 91 -5.87 11.48 19.11
C GLU A 91 -5.15 12.39 18.10
N TRP A 92 -4.97 11.89 16.87
CA TRP A 92 -4.42 12.69 15.77
C TRP A 92 -5.34 13.87 15.41
N THR A 93 -6.63 13.61 15.18
CA THR A 93 -7.60 14.64 14.80
C THR A 93 -7.67 15.76 15.84
N ASP A 94 -7.66 15.40 17.13
CA ASP A 94 -7.64 16.38 18.22
C ASP A 94 -6.36 17.21 18.19
N ALA A 95 -5.19 16.57 18.03
CA ALA A 95 -3.90 17.26 17.96
C ALA A 95 -3.78 18.17 16.73
N ALA A 96 -4.25 17.72 15.57
CA ALA A 96 -4.30 18.50 14.33
C ALA A 96 -5.23 19.71 14.45
N THR A 97 -6.38 19.53 15.12
CA THR A 97 -7.30 20.63 15.41
C THR A 97 -6.63 21.71 16.28
N VAL A 98 -5.94 21.29 17.35
CA VAL A 98 -5.20 22.21 18.21
C VAL A 98 -4.09 22.93 17.43
N ALA A 99 -3.34 22.20 16.59
CA ALA A 99 -2.31 22.81 15.74
C ALA A 99 -2.91 23.84 14.77
N GLY A 100 -4.02 23.54 14.11
CA GLY A 100 -4.72 24.45 13.20
C GLY A 100 -5.24 25.71 13.87
N ALA A 101 -5.54 25.67 15.17
CA ALA A 101 -5.95 26.82 15.96
C ALA A 101 -4.77 27.57 16.63
N THR A 102 -3.54 27.08 16.49
CA THR A 102 -2.36 27.63 17.17
C THR A 102 -1.58 28.57 16.25
N GLY A 103 -1.24 29.76 16.75
CA GLY A 103 -0.38 30.70 16.02
C GLY A 103 1.05 30.17 15.84
N ARG A 104 1.71 30.57 14.75
CA ARG A 104 3.06 30.11 14.33
C ARG A 104 4.08 29.99 15.47
N ILE A 105 4.15 30.99 16.36
CA ILE A 105 5.15 31.07 17.44
C ILE A 105 4.98 29.96 18.49
N ALA A 106 3.75 29.47 18.70
CA ALA A 106 3.44 28.45 19.70
C ALA A 106 3.29 27.03 19.11
N LEU A 107 3.47 26.89 17.79
CA LEU A 107 3.10 25.68 17.05
C LEU A 107 4.04 24.49 17.29
N SER A 108 5.22 24.74 17.85
CA SER A 108 6.22 23.69 18.13
C SER A 108 5.71 22.56 19.02
N GLN A 109 4.91 22.88 20.05
CA GLN A 109 4.37 21.87 20.97
C GLN A 109 3.27 21.01 20.32
N PRO A 110 2.22 21.58 19.68
CA PRO A 110 1.26 20.79 18.92
C PRO A 110 1.90 19.92 17.84
N VAL A 111 2.84 20.45 17.05
CA VAL A 111 3.49 19.69 15.98
C VAL A 111 4.34 18.54 16.54
N ALA A 112 5.04 18.74 17.66
CA ALA A 112 5.76 17.66 18.32
C ALA A 112 4.81 16.53 18.78
N LYS A 113 3.62 16.88 19.29
CA LYS A 113 2.59 15.90 19.66
C LYS A 113 2.06 15.14 18.45
N MET A 114 1.78 15.83 17.35
CA MET A 114 1.38 15.21 16.09
C MET A 114 2.44 14.23 15.59
N GLN A 115 3.71 14.63 15.59
CA GLN A 115 4.81 13.74 15.21
C GLN A 115 4.92 12.50 16.10
N GLU A 116 4.64 12.61 17.40
CA GLU A 116 4.59 11.47 18.32
C GLU A 116 3.47 10.50 17.95
N ILE A 117 2.25 11.01 17.72
CA ILE A 117 1.08 10.21 17.33
C ILE A 117 1.35 9.51 16.00
N LYS A 118 1.89 10.23 15.00
CA LYS A 118 2.28 9.67 13.70
C LYS A 118 3.28 8.53 13.85
N ARG A 119 4.30 8.69 14.70
CA ARG A 119 5.27 7.62 14.97
C ARG A 119 4.60 6.42 15.64
N ASN A 120 3.69 6.65 16.59
CA ASN A 120 2.94 5.58 17.24
C ASN A 120 2.17 4.74 16.21
N ILE A 121 1.29 5.35 15.39
CA ILE A 121 0.54 4.62 14.36
C ILE A 121 1.44 3.97 13.30
N SER A 122 2.58 4.58 12.96
CA SER A 122 3.55 4.03 12.01
C SER A 122 4.19 2.72 12.48
N THR A 123 4.33 2.53 13.81
CA THR A 123 4.92 1.31 14.39
C THR A 123 3.92 0.16 14.53
N LYS A 124 2.62 0.44 14.36
CA LYS A 124 1.58 -0.59 14.38
C LYS A 124 1.54 -1.33 13.06
N LYS A 125 1.06 -2.56 13.12
CA LYS A 125 0.76 -3.39 11.95
C LYS A 125 -0.61 -4.02 12.14
N TYR A 126 -1.46 -3.86 11.14
CA TYR A 126 -2.75 -4.52 11.05
C TYR A 126 -2.75 -5.41 9.80
N GLN A 127 -3.93 -5.86 9.40
CA GLN A 127 -4.15 -6.66 8.20
C GLN A 127 -5.40 -6.16 7.46
N GLY A 128 -5.49 -6.50 6.17
CA GLY A 128 -6.65 -6.16 5.35
C GLY A 128 -6.94 -4.66 5.33
N CYS A 129 -8.22 -4.31 5.41
CA CYS A 129 -8.68 -2.92 5.33
C CYS A 129 -8.21 -2.03 6.49
N ALA A 130 -7.85 -2.60 7.64
CA ALA A 130 -7.31 -1.82 8.76
C ALA A 130 -5.87 -1.37 8.48
N GLU A 131 -5.10 -2.20 7.76
CA GLU A 131 -3.74 -1.86 7.37
C GLU A 131 -3.71 -0.84 6.23
N SER A 132 -4.59 -0.97 5.23
CA SER A 132 -4.75 0.07 4.21
C SER A 132 -5.15 1.41 4.83
N THR A 133 -6.11 1.41 5.76
CA THR A 133 -6.52 2.60 6.52
C THR A 133 -5.31 3.21 7.24
N ARG A 134 -4.56 2.40 8.01
CA ARG A 134 -3.37 2.85 8.73
C ARG A 134 -2.35 3.51 7.80
N LEU A 135 -2.05 2.87 6.66
CA LEU A 135 -1.09 3.36 5.68
C LEU A 135 -1.50 4.71 5.08
N LEU A 136 -2.77 4.86 4.68
CA LEU A 136 -3.29 6.11 4.14
C LEU A 136 -3.25 7.24 5.17
N TYR A 137 -3.63 6.95 6.42
CA TYR A 137 -3.49 7.91 7.51
C TYR A 137 -2.03 8.31 7.75
N VAL A 138 -1.08 7.37 7.80
CA VAL A 138 0.34 7.68 8.00
C VAL A 138 0.88 8.62 6.90
N ASP A 139 0.44 8.45 5.65
CA ASP A 139 0.82 9.32 4.54
C ASP A 139 0.23 10.73 4.72
N ALA A 140 -1.09 10.82 4.97
CA ALA A 140 -1.79 12.07 5.30
C ALA A 140 -1.13 12.82 6.46
N MET A 141 -0.87 12.11 7.56
CA MET A 141 -0.22 12.65 8.75
C MET A 141 1.19 13.16 8.46
N THR A 142 1.91 12.51 7.54
CA THR A 142 3.26 12.95 7.14
C THR A 142 3.18 14.29 6.43
N THR A 143 2.32 14.40 5.41
CA THR A 143 2.14 15.63 4.63
C THR A 143 1.66 16.79 5.51
N ASN A 144 0.76 16.52 6.46
CA ASN A 144 0.28 17.54 7.39
C ASN A 144 1.37 18.04 8.36
N VAL A 145 2.21 17.15 8.90
CA VAL A 145 3.40 17.57 9.67
C VAL A 145 4.31 18.43 8.81
N ASP A 146 4.59 18.00 7.57
CA ASP A 146 5.49 18.72 6.67
C ASP A 146 4.93 20.12 6.34
N ALA A 147 3.62 20.23 6.13
CA ALA A 147 2.93 21.50 5.92
C ALA A 147 3.10 22.46 7.12
N TYR A 148 2.93 21.97 8.36
CA TYR A 148 3.17 22.79 9.54
C TYR A 148 4.65 23.15 9.71
N LEU A 149 5.57 22.23 9.40
CA LEU A 149 7.01 22.53 9.44
C LEU A 149 7.40 23.60 8.42
N GLU A 150 6.87 23.57 7.20
CA GLU A 150 7.05 24.65 6.22
C GLU A 150 6.45 25.96 6.74
N PHE A 151 5.22 25.94 7.26
CA PHE A 151 4.56 27.13 7.81
C PHE A 151 5.36 27.77 8.95
N MET A 152 6.05 26.96 9.76
CA MET A 152 6.88 27.44 10.88
C MET A 152 8.17 28.14 10.43
N LYS A 153 8.63 27.97 9.18
CA LYS A 153 9.88 28.57 8.70
C LYS A 153 9.77 30.09 8.48
N GLY A 154 8.62 30.57 8.04
CA GLY A 154 8.45 31.98 7.70
C GLY A 154 7.38 32.23 6.65
N GLU A 155 7.17 33.50 6.32
CA GLU A 155 6.17 33.93 5.33
C GLU A 155 6.52 33.43 3.91
N GLU A 156 7.80 33.35 3.58
CA GLU A 156 8.28 32.87 2.28
C GLU A 156 7.94 31.39 1.99
N HIS A 157 7.58 30.63 3.03
CA HIS A 157 7.19 29.22 2.94
C HIS A 157 5.67 28.98 2.99
N GLU A 158 4.84 30.02 3.15
CA GLU A 158 3.39 29.87 3.33
C GLU A 158 2.69 29.24 2.13
N ILE A 159 3.09 29.57 0.89
CA ILE A 159 2.50 28.98 -0.32
C ILE A 159 2.77 27.47 -0.37
N GLN A 160 3.99 27.06 -0.01
CA GLN A 160 4.35 25.64 0.05
C GLN A 160 3.57 24.93 1.16
N ALA A 161 3.45 25.55 2.34
CA ALA A 161 2.65 25.02 3.43
C ALA A 161 1.17 24.86 3.04
N ALA A 162 0.58 25.85 2.37
CA ALA A 162 -0.80 25.80 1.89
C ALA A 162 -1.01 24.71 0.82
N THR A 163 -0.02 24.51 -0.05
CA THR A 163 -0.04 23.42 -1.05
C THR A 163 -0.05 22.07 -0.34
N LEU A 164 0.85 21.87 0.63
CA LEU A 164 0.90 20.64 1.42
C LEU A 164 -0.37 20.43 2.26
N MET A 165 -1.01 21.50 2.75
CA MET A 165 -2.31 21.39 3.42
C MET A 165 -3.42 20.94 2.48
N THR A 166 -3.45 21.47 1.26
CA THR A 166 -4.41 21.03 0.23
C THR A 166 -4.19 19.56 -0.11
N ASP A 167 -2.93 19.13 -0.18
CA ASP A 167 -2.60 17.72 -0.42
C ASP A 167 -3.03 16.85 0.76
N TYR A 168 -2.74 17.25 1.98
CA TYR A 168 -3.21 16.58 3.19
C TYR A 168 -4.73 16.37 3.21
N GLU A 169 -5.52 17.41 2.89
CA GLU A 169 -6.98 17.32 2.89
C GLU A 169 -7.48 16.22 1.94
N LYS A 170 -6.90 16.13 0.74
CA LYS A 170 -7.20 15.06 -0.21
C LYS A 170 -6.79 13.70 0.35
N GLN A 171 -5.57 13.59 0.90
CA GLN A 171 -5.07 12.35 1.50
C GLN A 171 -5.97 11.85 2.64
N LEU A 172 -6.40 12.77 3.50
CA LEU A 172 -7.30 12.49 4.61
C LEU A 172 -8.66 11.99 4.12
N GLU A 173 -9.24 12.61 3.08
CA GLU A 173 -10.53 12.18 2.52
C GLU A 173 -10.47 10.71 2.04
N MET A 174 -9.38 10.29 1.41
CA MET A 174 -9.20 8.89 1.00
C MET A 174 -9.01 7.97 2.20
N ALA A 175 -8.24 8.38 3.21
CA ALA A 175 -8.03 7.61 4.43
C ALA A 175 -9.36 7.39 5.18
N GLU A 176 -10.19 8.42 5.31
CA GLU A 176 -11.52 8.34 5.92
C GLU A 176 -12.47 7.47 5.10
N ARG A 177 -12.40 7.54 3.76
CA ARG A 177 -13.20 6.68 2.88
C ARG A 177 -12.85 5.21 3.07
N GLU A 178 -11.56 4.90 3.14
CA GLU A 178 -11.08 3.54 3.39
C GLU A 178 -11.51 3.05 4.78
N GLN A 179 -11.40 3.90 5.80
CA GLN A 179 -11.86 3.59 7.15
C GLN A 179 -13.37 3.28 7.16
N LYS A 180 -14.20 4.11 6.52
CA LYS A 180 -15.66 3.93 6.40
C LYS A 180 -16.02 2.62 5.71
N ASN A 181 -15.24 2.21 4.71
CA ASN A 181 -15.44 0.95 3.98
C ASN A 181 -14.95 -0.27 4.77
N CYS A 182 -14.19 -0.08 5.85
CA CYS A 182 -13.67 -1.14 6.68
C CYS A 182 -14.64 -1.46 7.83
N ALA A 183 -15.47 -2.50 7.66
CA ALA A 183 -16.55 -2.85 8.59
C ALA A 183 -16.09 -3.07 10.05
N ILE A 184 -14.87 -3.58 10.26
CA ILE A 184 -14.32 -3.82 11.61
C ILE A 184 -13.92 -2.53 12.34
N LEU A 185 -13.78 -1.41 11.60
CA LEU A 185 -13.43 -0.09 12.15
C LEU A 185 -14.67 0.79 12.42
N GLN A 186 -15.88 0.29 12.12
CA GLN A 186 -17.14 0.96 12.45
C GLN A 186 -17.61 0.58 13.86
#